data_AF-A0A7S2L4L7-F1
#
_entry.id   AF-A0A7S2L4L7-F1
#
_cell.length_a   1.000
_cell.length_b   1.000
_cell.length_c   1.000
_cell.angle_alpha   90.00
_cell.angle_beta   90.00
_cell.angle_gamma   90.00
#
_symmetry.space_group_name_H-M   'P 1'
#
loop_
_entity.id
_entity.type
_entity.pdbx_description
1 polymer ?
#
loop_
_entity_poly.entity_id
_entity_poly.type
_entity_poly.pdbx_seq_one_letter_code
_entity_poly.pdbx_strand_id
1 'polypeptide(L)'
;RRAELAALEGVNQSLYSEIDPLHLPEVLSLVDQHHGQGELYVALRSSIAGVISTMNKKECLQQQRAYHRTRLDTIEAELAAIEAAEGHDGNVVDIGSEPR
;
A
#
# COMPACT_ATOMS: atom_id res chain seq x y z
N ARG A 1 7.07 17.95 22.50
CA ARG A 1 6.49 16.78 21.80
C ARG A 1 7.49 16.00 20.93
N ARG A 2 8.00 16.51 19.79
CA ARG A 2 9.02 15.77 18.99
C ARG A 2 10.32 15.50 19.77
N ALA A 3 10.87 16.52 20.43
CA ALA A 3 12.11 16.40 21.20
C ALA A 3 11.98 15.47 22.43
N GLU A 4 10.81 15.43 23.07
CA GLU A 4 10.58 14.57 24.26
C GLU A 4 10.46 13.09 23.88
N LEU A 5 9.82 12.78 22.75
CA LEU A 5 9.74 11.41 22.22
C LEU A 5 11.11 10.92 21.71
N ALA A 6 11.88 11.79 21.04
CA ALA A 6 13.24 11.50 20.60
C ALA A 6 14.20 11.24 21.78
N ALA A 7 14.04 11.98 22.88
CA ALA A 7 14.84 11.82 24.10
C ALA A 7 14.53 10.51 24.85
N LEU A 8 13.27 10.04 24.82
CA LEU A 8 12.87 8.77 25.44
C LEU A 8 13.44 7.53 24.72
N GLU A 9 13.70 7.63 23.41
CA GLU A 9 14.23 6.54 22.59
C GLU A 9 15.76 6.61 22.40
N GLY A 10 16.42 7.65 22.94
CA GLY A 10 17.88 7.86 22.80
C GLY A 10 18.32 8.25 21.38
N VAL A 11 17.39 8.60 20.49
CA VAL A 11 17.64 8.93 19.08
C VAL A 11 17.54 10.45 18.93
N ASN A 12 18.56 11.17 19.42
CA ASN A 12 18.42 12.61 19.66
C ASN A 12 18.53 13.52 18.42
N GLN A 13 18.71 12.96 17.23
CA GLN A 13 18.57 13.61 15.91
C GLN A 13 19.16 12.62 14.91
N SER A 14 18.31 11.95 14.14
CA SER A 14 18.81 11.12 13.05
C SER A 14 18.41 11.71 11.72
N LEU A 15 19.36 11.75 10.77
CA LEU A 15 19.15 12.26 9.41
C LEU A 15 17.93 11.62 8.75
N TYR A 16 17.63 10.36 9.07
CA TYR A 16 16.48 9.63 8.54
C TYR A 16 15.12 10.05 9.11
N SER A 17 15.10 10.77 10.24
CA SER A 17 13.88 11.32 10.83
C SER A 17 13.46 12.66 10.21
N GLU A 18 14.30 13.23 9.34
CA GLU A 18 14.01 14.43 8.53
C GLU A 18 13.51 14.08 7.13
N ILE A 19 13.59 12.81 6.73
CA ILE A 19 13.12 12.32 5.43
C ILE A 19 11.59 12.20 5.47
N ASP A 20 10.94 12.64 4.39
CA ASP A 20 9.50 12.46 4.19
C ASP A 20 9.15 10.96 4.35
N PRO A 21 8.22 10.60 5.25
CA PRO A 21 7.77 9.22 5.42
C PRO A 21 7.35 8.52 4.13
N LEU A 22 6.90 9.27 3.12
CA LEU A 22 6.52 8.74 1.81
C LEU A 22 7.71 8.16 1.03
N HIS A 23 8.90 8.76 1.16
CA HIS A 23 10.12 8.34 0.45
C HIS A 23 11.04 7.45 1.28
N LEU A 24 10.70 7.24 2.55
CA LEU A 24 11.48 6.40 3.44
C LEU A 24 11.59 4.94 2.97
N PRO A 25 10.57 4.29 2.38
CA PRO A 25 10.70 2.93 1.85
C PRO A 25 11.75 2.82 0.73
N GLU A 26 11.81 3.77 -0.20
CA GLU A 26 12.86 3.80 -1.23
C GLU A 26 14.24 4.03 -0.63
N VAL A 27 14.37 4.93 0.35
CA VAL A 27 15.65 5.20 1.02
C VAL A 27 16.15 3.97 1.77
N LEU A 28 15.28 3.27 2.51
CA LEU A 28 15.65 2.04 3.22
C LEU A 28 16.04 0.93 2.23
N SER A 29 15.36 0.84 1.09
CA SER A 29 15.70 -0.14 0.04
C SER A 29 17.09 0.14 -0.56
N LEU A 30 17.47 1.40 -0.76
CA LEU A 30 18.81 1.78 -1.20
C LEU A 30 19.88 1.43 -0.16
N VAL A 31 19.57 1.64 1.13
CA VAL A 31 20.49 1.28 2.23
C VAL A 31 20.70 -0.24 2.28
N ASP A 32 19.64 -1.04 2.14
CA ASP A 32 19.76 -2.50 2.07
C ASP A 32 20.63 -2.96 0.89
N GLN A 33 20.43 -2.36 -0.29
CA GLN A 33 21.15 -2.70 -1.52
C GLN A 33 22.64 -2.35 -1.48
N HIS A 34 23.02 -1.21 -0.87
CA HIS A 34 24.38 -0.67 -0.94
C HIS A 34 25.20 -0.85 0.33
N HIS A 35 24.55 -0.98 1.49
CA HIS A 35 25.21 -0.92 2.79
C HIS A 35 24.91 -2.13 3.69
N GLY A 36 24.00 -3.00 3.28
CA GLY A 36 23.67 -4.26 3.95
C GLY A 36 22.82 -4.10 5.22
N GLN A 37 22.49 -5.24 5.85
CA GLN A 37 21.47 -5.31 6.90
C GLN A 37 21.79 -4.52 8.17
N GLY A 38 23.07 -4.30 8.50
CA GLY A 38 23.48 -3.54 9.68
C GLY A 38 23.13 -2.06 9.56
N GLU A 39 23.44 -1.45 8.42
CA GLU A 39 23.13 -0.05 8.13
C GLU A 39 21.63 0.15 7.90
N LEU A 40 20.95 -0.83 7.31
CA LEU A 40 19.48 -0.84 7.20
C LEU A 40 18.82 -0.80 8.59
N TYR A 41 19.32 -1.60 9.54
CA TYR A 41 18.81 -1.63 10.91
C TYR A 41 18.99 -0.29 11.61
N VAL A 42 20.15 0.38 11.44
CA VAL A 42 20.42 1.70 12.00
C VAL A 42 19.53 2.77 11.36
N ALA A 43 19.35 2.74 10.04
CA ALA A 43 18.48 3.66 9.30
C ALA A 43 17.01 3.51 9.70
N LEU A 44 16.53 2.28 9.90
CA LEU A 44 15.17 1.99 10.36
C LEU A 44 14.94 2.46 11.80
N ARG A 45 15.83 2.13 12.73
CA ARG A 45 15.72 2.59 14.12
C ARG A 45 15.71 4.11 14.24
N SER A 46 16.49 4.75 13.37
CA SER A 46 16.61 6.18 13.26
C SER A 46 15.36 6.89 12.73
N SER A 47 14.63 6.26 11.81
CA SER A 47 13.48 6.88 11.16
C SER A 47 12.18 6.70 11.94
N ILE A 48 12.06 5.63 12.73
CA ILE A 48 10.77 5.18 13.29
C ILE A 48 10.10 6.22 14.20
N ALA A 49 10.87 6.91 15.05
CA ALA A 49 10.34 7.96 15.92
C ALA A 49 9.85 9.19 15.12
N GLY A 50 10.55 9.53 14.02
CA GLY A 50 10.17 10.61 13.12
C GLY A 50 8.89 10.29 12.32
N VAL A 51 8.81 9.07 11.80
CA VAL A 51 7.62 8.55 11.09
C VAL A 51 6.42 8.51 12.02
N ILE A 52 6.55 7.93 13.21
CA ILE A 52 5.44 7.86 14.17
C ILE A 52 4.98 9.26 14.59
N SER A 53 5.90 10.22 14.70
CA SER A 53 5.55 11.60 15.06
C SER A 53 4.88 12.39 13.93
N THR A 54 5.05 12.01 12.67
CA THR A 54 4.48 12.70 11.50
C THR A 54 3.23 11.99 10.98
N MET A 55 3.07 10.70 11.26
CA MET A 55 1.89 9.94 10.90
C MET A 55 0.66 10.40 11.67
N ASN A 56 -0.25 11.09 10.98
CA ASN A 56 -1.62 11.25 11.43
C ASN A 56 -2.36 9.93 11.19
N LYS A 57 -2.47 9.10 12.24
CA LYS A 57 -3.14 7.79 12.17
C LYS A 57 -4.53 7.85 11.52
N LYS A 58 -5.29 8.93 11.73
CA LYS A 58 -6.61 9.12 11.12
C LYS A 58 -6.51 9.28 9.61
N GLU A 59 -5.60 10.12 9.15
CA GLU A 59 -5.39 10.40 7.73
C GLU A 59 -4.81 9.17 7.01
N CYS A 60 -3.86 8.47 7.64
CA CYS A 60 -3.32 7.21 7.16
C CYS A 60 -4.44 6.16 6.96
N LEU A 61 -5.34 6.00 7.92
CA LEU A 61 -6.47 5.08 7.80
C LEU A 61 -7.48 5.52 6.73
N GLN A 62 -7.67 6.82 6.53
CA GLN A 62 -8.53 7.36 5.47
C GLN A 62 -7.95 7.10 4.08
N GLN A 63 -6.64 7.32 3.90
CA GLN A 63 -5.92 7.01 2.67
C GLN A 63 -5.95 5.51 2.38
N GLN A 64 -5.70 4.68 3.40
CA GLN A 64 -5.77 3.22 3.28
C GLN A 64 -7.18 2.76 2.85
N ARG A 65 -8.23 3.33 3.44
CA ARG A 65 -9.62 3.06 3.04
C ARG A 65 -9.89 3.45 1.58
N ALA A 66 -9.40 4.62 1.14
CA ALA A 66 -9.57 5.07 -0.24
C ALA A 66 -8.87 4.12 -1.22
N TYR A 67 -7.61 3.76 -0.93
CA TYR A 67 -6.84 2.79 -1.71
C TYR A 67 -7.57 1.45 -1.86
N HIS A 68 -8.06 0.88 -0.76
CA HIS A 68 -8.78 -0.38 -0.81
C HIS A 68 -10.09 -0.29 -1.59
N ARG A 69 -10.78 0.86 -1.55
CA ARG A 69 -12.01 1.06 -2.31
C ARG A 69 -11.74 1.06 -3.81
N THR A 70 -10.75 1.81 -4.27
CA THR A 70 -10.35 1.82 -5.69
C THR A 70 -9.93 0.43 -6.16
N ARG A 71 -9.23 -0.32 -5.32
CA ARG A 71 -8.82 -1.70 -5.63
C ARG A 71 -10.01 -2.65 -5.72
N LEU A 72 -11.02 -2.50 -4.87
CA LEU A 72 -12.28 -3.25 -4.98
C LEU A 72 -13.02 -2.91 -6.26
N ASP A 73 -13.17 -1.63 -6.59
CA ASP A 73 -13.84 -1.18 -7.81
C ASP A 73 -13.17 -1.77 -9.08
N THR A 74 -11.84 -1.90 -9.07
CA THR A 74 -11.07 -2.52 -10.17
C THR A 74 -11.39 -4.00 -10.29
N ILE A 75 -11.38 -4.73 -9.18
CA ILE A 75 -11.68 -6.17 -9.16
C ILE A 75 -13.13 -6.43 -9.57
N GLU A 76 -14.07 -5.60 -9.12
CA GLU A 76 -15.49 -5.70 -9.52
C GLU A 76 -15.66 -5.48 -11.03
N ALA A 77 -14.94 -4.52 -11.62
CA ALA A 77 -14.95 -4.30 -13.06
C ALA A 77 -14.36 -5.49 -13.84
N GLU A 78 -13.27 -6.09 -13.35
CA GLU A 78 -12.68 -7.29 -13.95
C GLU A 78 -13.64 -8.49 -13.89
N LEU A 79 -14.32 -8.69 -12.76
CA LEU A 79 -15.33 -9.75 -12.62
C LEU A 79 -16.51 -9.55 -13.57
N ALA A 80 -17.04 -8.32 -13.66
CA ALA A 80 -18.14 -8.02 -14.58
C ALA A 80 -17.75 -8.26 -16.05
N ALA A 81 -16.49 -7.98 -16.42
CA ALA A 81 -15.99 -8.25 -17.77
C ALA A 81 -15.90 -9.75 -18.07
N ILE A 82 -15.50 -10.57 -17.09
CA ILE A 82 -15.47 -12.04 -17.22
C ILE A 82 -16.90 -12.59 -17.34
N GLU A 83 -17.82 -12.18 -16.45
CA GLU A 83 -19.21 -12.62 -16.48
C GLU A 83 -19.92 -12.25 -17.79
N ALA A 84 -19.66 -11.06 -18.34
CA ALA A 84 -20.22 -10.64 -19.63
C ALA A 84 -19.69 -11.47 -20.82
N ALA A 85 -18.45 -11.94 -20.74
CA ALA A 85 -17.86 -12.83 -21.73
C ALA A 85 -18.43 -14.26 -21.62
N GLU A 86 -18.66 -14.75 -20.40
CA GLU A 86 -19.27 -16.08 -20.16
C GLU A 86 -20.77 -16.11 -20.49
N GLY A 87 -21.49 -14.99 -20.31
CA GLY A 87 -22.92 -14.87 -20.65
C GLY A 87 -23.24 -14.87 -22.15
N HIS A 88 -22.24 -14.78 -23.04
CA HIS A 88 -22.44 -14.80 -24.50
C HIS A 88 -22.44 -16.21 -25.11
N ASP A 89 -22.03 -17.25 -24.38
CA ASP A 89 -21.90 -18.62 -24.91
C ASP A 89 -23.17 -19.48 -24.72
N GLY A 90 -24.22 -18.90 -24.11
CA GLY A 90 -25.44 -19.62 -23.70
C GLY A 90 -26.68 -19.43 -24.57
N ASN A 91 -26.62 -18.75 -25.72
CA ASN A 91 -27.80 -18.48 -26.55
C ASN A 91 -27.73 -19.12 -27.94
N VAL A 92 -27.56 -20.45 -28.00
CA VAL A 92 -28.01 -21.24 -29.16
C VAL A 92 -29.41 -21.74 -28.86
N VAL A 93 -30.39 -20.91 -29.19
CA VAL A 93 -31.80 -21.31 -29.28
C VAL A 93 -31.95 -22.13 -30.56
N ASP A 94 -31.87 -23.46 -30.46
CA ASP A 94 -32.35 -24.34 -31.53
C ASP A 94 -33.87 -24.48 -31.39
N ILE A 95 -34.60 -23.58 -32.05
CA ILE A 95 -36.04 -23.78 -32.34
C ILE A 95 -36.10 -24.80 -33.48
N GLY A 96 -35.96 -26.07 -33.11
CA GLY A 96 -36.32 -27.19 -33.95
C GLY A 96 -37.84 -27.21 -34.10
N SER A 97 -38.33 -26.58 -35.17
CA SER A 97 -39.74 -26.59 -35.57
C SER A 97 -40.16 -28.01 -36.00
N GLU A 98 -41.22 -28.55 -35.40
CA GLU A 98 -42.00 -29.63 -36.03
C GLU A 98 -42.58 -29.12 -37.35
N PRO A 99 -42.63 -29.97 -38.40
CA PRO A 99 -43.96 -30.33 -38.87
C PRO A 99 -44.11 -31.76 -39.43
N ARG A 100 -45.27 -32.33 -39.05
CA ARG A 100 -46.09 -33.39 -39.69
C ARG A 100 -45.69 -34.86 -39.54
#